data_AF-A0A1W1D2G6-F1
#
_entry.id   AF-A0A1W1D2G6-F1
#
_cell.length_a   1.000
_cell.length_b   1.000
_cell.length_c   1.000
_cell.angle_alpha   90.00
_cell.angle_beta   90.00
_cell.angle_gamma   90.00
#
_symmetry.space_group_name_H-M   'P 1'
#
loop_
_entity.id
_entity.type
_entity.pdbx_description
1 polymer ?
#
loop_
_entity_poly.entity_id
_entity_poly.type
_entity_poly.pdbx_seq_one_letter_code
_entity_poly.pdbx_strand_id
1 'polypeptide(L)'
;MKITFIGNGNMALSIAQGLKKQYEIEVVGRDFTKLELFEKKLGIKIQKHLLEHFDISNKNLLLCVKPANIKSVGEQFVGEANVVFSVLAGTTIDAIQTHIKTKSVVRAMPNLAASVQKSMTTLTGDEAYKEEAQKLFYAIGQTRWLGSEKEIDIATALAGSGPAYLALVAEALADGAVREGLKREDAMHIMRGLFDGFGTLIQDENPALLKDKVMSPGGTTAAGYGALEENGVRYGCMSAIEKAYQKALQLAK
;
A
#
# COMPACT_ATOMS: atom_id res chain seq x y z
N MET A 1 9.78 21.45 0.08
CA MET A 1 8.80 21.15 -0.97
C MET A 1 7.44 20.95 -0.32
N LYS A 2 6.38 21.51 -0.91
CA LYS A 2 5.00 21.38 -0.40
C LYS A 2 4.30 20.23 -1.12
N ILE A 3 3.59 19.38 -0.38
CA ILE A 3 2.73 18.32 -0.92
C ILE A 3 1.29 18.62 -0.55
N THR A 4 0.44 18.68 -1.58
CA THR A 4 -1.00 18.93 -1.43
C THR A 4 -1.75 17.61 -1.47
N PHE A 5 -2.20 17.15 -0.30
CA PHE A 5 -3.02 15.96 -0.17
C PHE A 5 -4.45 16.26 -0.60
N ILE A 6 -4.95 15.50 -1.56
CA ILE A 6 -6.35 15.52 -1.94
C ILE A 6 -7.04 14.35 -1.26
N GLY A 7 -7.78 14.62 -0.19
CA GLY A 7 -8.40 13.62 0.68
C GLY A 7 -7.64 13.40 1.98
N ASN A 8 -8.39 13.01 3.02
CA ASN A 8 -7.96 12.94 4.41
C ASN A 8 -8.29 11.58 5.07
N GLY A 9 -8.24 10.50 4.29
CA GLY A 9 -8.46 9.13 4.77
C GLY A 9 -7.25 8.52 5.50
N ASN A 10 -7.36 7.24 5.87
CA ASN A 10 -6.30 6.52 6.60
C ASN A 10 -4.99 6.43 5.80
N MET A 11 -5.06 6.24 4.47
CA MET A 11 -3.87 6.20 3.63
C MET A 11 -3.19 7.58 3.57
N ALA A 12 -3.97 8.65 3.36
CA ALA A 12 -3.46 10.03 3.44
C ALA A 12 -2.76 10.29 4.78
N LEU A 13 -3.35 9.85 5.88
CA LEU A 13 -2.78 10.04 7.21
C LEU A 13 -1.47 9.26 7.38
N SER A 14 -1.42 8.01 6.93
CA SER A 14 -0.22 7.17 7.02
C SER A 14 0.94 7.78 6.23
N ILE A 15 0.66 8.29 5.03
CA ILE A 15 1.65 8.97 4.19
C ILE A 15 2.08 10.29 4.81
N ALA A 16 1.13 11.13 5.25
CA ALA A 16 1.43 12.38 5.92
C ALA A 16 2.30 12.18 7.17
N GLN A 17 2.09 11.11 7.95
CA GLN A 17 2.92 10.77 9.11
C GLN A 17 4.38 10.51 8.74
N GLY A 18 4.65 9.88 7.59
CA GLY A 18 6.01 9.68 7.09
C GLY A 18 6.63 10.99 6.58
N LEU A 19 5.83 11.83 5.93
CA LEU A 19 6.31 13.07 5.28
C LEU A 19 6.48 14.27 6.21
N LYS A 20 5.76 14.33 7.35
CA LYS A 20 5.60 15.55 8.18
C LYS A 20 6.88 16.22 8.69
N LYS A 21 8.02 15.52 8.68
CA LYS A 21 9.32 16.07 9.11
C LYS A 21 10.12 16.69 7.97
N GLN A 22 9.82 16.33 6.72
CA GLN A 22 10.63 16.66 5.55
C GLN A 22 9.88 17.53 4.54
N TYR A 23 8.55 17.55 4.61
CA TYR A 23 7.69 18.23 3.64
C TYR A 23 6.68 19.15 4.34
N GLU A 24 6.37 20.27 3.70
CA GLU A 24 5.24 21.10 4.09
C GLU A 24 3.95 20.42 3.60
N ILE A 25 2.97 20.26 4.49
CA ILE A 25 1.74 19.52 4.21
C ILE A 25 0.56 20.49 4.13
N GLU A 26 -0.12 20.44 2.99
CA GLU A 26 -1.42 21.06 2.74
C GLU A 26 -2.43 19.95 2.50
N VAL A 27 -3.63 20.04 3.09
CA VAL A 27 -4.68 19.02 2.95
C VAL A 27 -5.97 19.66 2.48
N VAL A 28 -6.51 19.10 1.40
CA VAL A 28 -7.76 19.50 0.78
C VAL A 28 -8.81 18.42 1.02
N GLY A 29 -9.98 18.82 1.51
CA GLY A 29 -11.07 17.91 1.83
C GLY A 29 -12.45 18.53 1.65
N ARG A 30 -13.50 17.74 1.88
CA ARG A 30 -14.90 18.20 1.75
C ARG A 30 -15.50 18.75 3.04
N ASP A 31 -14.80 18.60 4.17
CA ASP A 31 -15.35 18.83 5.51
C ASP A 31 -14.24 19.27 6.46
N PHE A 32 -14.37 20.49 7.00
CA PHE A 32 -13.40 21.08 7.93
C PHE A 32 -13.24 20.29 9.23
N THR A 33 -14.31 19.72 9.78
CA THR A 33 -14.26 18.91 11.01
C THR A 33 -13.35 17.71 10.82
N LYS A 34 -13.44 17.05 9.65
CA LYS A 34 -12.57 15.92 9.32
C LYS A 34 -11.13 16.37 9.04
N LEU A 35 -10.90 17.57 8.53
CA LEU A 35 -9.56 18.14 8.35
C LEU A 35 -8.91 18.48 9.70
N GLU A 36 -9.67 18.99 10.66
CA GLU A 36 -9.20 19.23 12.03
C GLU A 36 -8.85 17.92 12.74
N LEU A 37 -9.67 16.88 12.58
CA LEU A 37 -9.35 15.56 13.12
C LEU A 37 -8.07 14.99 12.49
N PHE A 38 -7.87 15.20 11.18
CA PHE A 38 -6.65 14.80 10.50
C PHE A 38 -5.42 15.53 11.06
N GLU A 39 -5.48 16.85 11.19
CA GLU A 39 -4.42 17.68 11.80
C GLU A 39 -4.08 17.19 13.22
N LYS A 40 -5.11 16.97 14.05
CA LYS A 40 -4.94 16.48 15.42
C LYS A 40 -4.22 15.13 15.45
N LYS A 41 -4.60 14.20 14.56
CA LYS A 41 -3.95 12.88 14.46
C LYS A 41 -2.52 12.98 13.92
N LEU A 42 -2.26 13.91 13.00
CA LEU A 42 -0.95 14.14 12.43
C LEU A 42 0.05 14.71 13.46
N GLY A 43 -0.47 15.54 14.38
CA GLY A 43 0.29 16.11 15.49
C GLY A 43 1.16 17.30 15.11
N ILE A 44 0.95 17.88 13.93
CA ILE A 44 1.57 19.14 13.48
C ILE A 44 0.51 20.03 12.85
N LYS A 45 0.75 21.34 12.82
CA LYS A 45 -0.12 22.29 12.12
C LYS A 45 0.01 22.13 10.61
N ILE A 46 -1.12 22.20 9.90
CA ILE A 46 -1.18 22.06 8.44
C ILE A 46 -2.10 23.11 7.82
N GLN A 47 -1.84 23.42 6.55
CA GLN A 47 -2.79 24.20 5.73
C GLN A 47 -3.98 23.31 5.37
N LYS A 48 -5.20 23.83 5.54
CA LYS A 48 -6.46 23.11 5.35
C LYS A 48 -7.35 23.90 4.40
N HIS A 49 -7.81 23.26 3.33
CA HIS A 49 -8.66 23.90 2.34
C HIS A 49 -9.88 23.03 2.05
N LEU A 50 -11.00 23.68 1.75
CA LEU A 50 -12.13 22.99 1.15
C LEU A 50 -11.82 22.72 -0.32
N LEU A 51 -12.41 21.64 -0.84
CA LEU A 51 -12.21 21.17 -2.20
C LEU A 51 -12.80 22.11 -3.26
N GLU A 52 -13.87 22.83 -2.92
CA GLU A 52 -14.61 23.68 -3.84
C GLU A 52 -13.72 24.77 -4.48
N HIS A 53 -13.68 24.78 -5.81
CA HIS A 53 -12.88 25.71 -6.62
C HIS A 53 -11.40 25.81 -6.22
N PHE A 54 -10.81 24.70 -5.76
CA PHE A 54 -9.43 24.70 -5.28
C PHE A 54 -8.43 24.87 -6.44
N ASP A 55 -7.55 25.87 -6.32
CA ASP A 55 -6.52 26.15 -7.32
C ASP A 55 -5.33 25.18 -7.18
N ILE A 56 -5.10 24.39 -8.22
CA ILE A 56 -4.01 23.41 -8.30
C ILE A 56 -2.79 23.93 -9.05
N SER A 57 -2.78 25.19 -9.49
CA SER A 57 -1.71 25.77 -10.30
C SER A 57 -0.33 25.56 -9.67
N ASN A 58 0.54 24.86 -10.40
CA ASN A 58 1.92 24.54 -10.00
C ASN A 58 2.06 23.76 -8.67
N LYS A 59 1.00 23.10 -8.19
CA LYS A 59 1.05 22.26 -6.98
C LYS A 59 1.51 20.83 -7.30
N ASN A 60 2.15 20.19 -6.32
CA ASN A 60 2.46 18.76 -6.33
C ASN A 60 1.35 18.04 -5.57
N LEU A 61 0.44 17.40 -6.30
CA LEU A 61 -0.74 16.77 -5.73
C LEU A 61 -0.45 15.33 -5.31
N LEU A 62 -0.96 14.92 -4.16
CA LEU A 62 -1.03 13.52 -3.75
C LEU A 62 -2.50 13.11 -3.60
N LEU A 63 -3.00 12.36 -4.58
CA LEU A 63 -4.41 11.97 -4.61
C LEU A 63 -4.67 10.76 -3.71
N CYS A 64 -5.41 10.99 -2.63
CA CYS A 64 -5.77 10.02 -1.60
C CYS A 64 -7.29 9.86 -1.44
N VAL A 65 -8.06 10.15 -2.49
CA VAL A 65 -9.51 9.94 -2.53
C VAL A 65 -9.86 8.52 -2.97
N LYS A 66 -11.14 8.17 -2.90
CA LYS A 66 -11.62 6.92 -3.50
C LYS A 66 -11.55 7.01 -5.03
N PRO A 67 -11.16 5.94 -5.76
CA PRO A 67 -11.11 5.91 -7.23
C PRO A 67 -12.37 6.47 -7.89
N ALA A 68 -13.55 6.05 -7.43
CA ALA A 68 -14.85 6.49 -7.94
C ALA A 68 -15.10 8.01 -7.87
N ASN A 69 -14.33 8.75 -7.06
CA ASN A 69 -14.52 10.18 -6.88
C ASN A 69 -13.66 11.04 -7.81
N ILE A 70 -12.74 10.46 -8.61
CA ILE A 70 -11.74 11.23 -9.35
C ILE A 70 -12.37 12.29 -10.26
N LYS A 71 -13.44 11.95 -10.99
CA LYS A 71 -14.19 12.89 -11.82
C LYS A 71 -14.73 14.07 -11.00
N SER A 72 -15.50 13.75 -9.94
CA SER A 72 -16.12 14.78 -9.07
C SER A 72 -15.09 15.66 -8.35
N VAL A 73 -13.86 15.17 -8.17
CA VAL A 73 -12.75 15.92 -7.55
C VAL A 73 -12.10 16.82 -8.58
N GLY A 74 -11.82 16.30 -9.79
CA GLY A 74 -11.27 17.08 -10.90
C GLY A 74 -12.16 18.25 -11.32
N GLU A 75 -13.48 18.07 -11.29
CA GLU A 75 -14.47 19.14 -11.57
C GLU A 75 -14.39 20.33 -10.60
N GLN A 76 -13.80 20.15 -9.42
CA GLN A 76 -13.65 21.20 -8.43
C GLN A 76 -12.32 21.97 -8.55
N PHE A 77 -11.41 21.51 -9.41
CA PHE A 77 -10.10 22.12 -9.56
C PHE A 77 -10.08 23.21 -10.63
N VAL A 78 -9.30 24.25 -10.35
CA VAL A 78 -8.90 25.26 -11.34
C VAL A 78 -7.38 25.28 -11.48
N GLY A 79 -6.88 25.63 -12.66
CA GLY A 79 -5.44 25.63 -12.94
C GLY A 79 -4.89 24.28 -13.42
N GLU A 80 -3.57 24.14 -13.36
CA GLU A 80 -2.83 22.95 -13.80
C GLU A 80 -1.74 22.57 -12.78
N ALA A 81 -1.76 21.32 -12.33
CA ALA A 81 -0.77 20.80 -11.38
C ALA A 81 0.60 20.59 -12.03
N ASN A 82 1.66 20.66 -11.23
CA ASN A 82 3.01 20.35 -11.68
C ASN A 82 3.20 18.82 -11.83
N VAL A 83 2.76 18.06 -10.84
CA VAL A 83 2.75 16.59 -10.85
C VAL A 83 1.63 16.07 -9.98
N VAL A 84 1.06 14.94 -10.39
CA VAL A 84 0.11 14.16 -9.62
C VAL A 84 0.75 12.84 -9.21
N PHE A 85 0.96 12.66 -7.90
CA PHE A 85 1.21 11.36 -7.30
C PHE A 85 -0.14 10.73 -6.93
N SER A 86 -0.45 9.55 -7.46
CA SER A 86 -1.76 8.91 -7.29
C SER A 86 -1.63 7.62 -6.50
N VAL A 87 -2.35 7.48 -5.38
CA VAL A 87 -2.48 6.21 -4.64
C VAL A 87 -3.82 5.51 -4.86
N LEU A 88 -4.52 5.85 -5.95
CA LEU A 88 -5.82 5.28 -6.27
C LEU A 88 -5.67 3.91 -6.94
N ALA A 89 -6.20 2.88 -6.28
CA ALA A 89 -6.26 1.53 -6.84
C ALA A 89 -7.14 1.50 -8.10
N GLY A 90 -6.64 0.88 -9.18
CA GLY A 90 -7.39 0.74 -10.42
C GLY A 90 -7.76 2.09 -11.05
N THR A 91 -6.90 3.11 -10.97
CA THR A 91 -7.10 4.35 -11.73
C THR A 91 -5.88 4.58 -12.60
N THR A 92 -6.07 4.52 -13.91
CA THR A 92 -4.98 4.64 -14.88
C THR A 92 -4.43 6.07 -14.95
N ILE A 93 -3.22 6.22 -15.46
CA ILE A 93 -2.62 7.53 -15.74
C ILE A 93 -3.52 8.34 -16.68
N ASP A 94 -4.03 7.70 -17.73
CA ASP A 94 -4.94 8.30 -18.69
C ASP A 94 -6.26 8.79 -18.04
N ALA A 95 -6.85 7.99 -17.15
CA ALA A 95 -8.05 8.38 -16.40
C ALA A 95 -7.79 9.59 -15.48
N ILE A 96 -6.58 9.67 -14.89
CA ILE A 96 -6.18 10.82 -14.08
C ILE A 96 -6.05 12.07 -14.97
N GLN A 97 -5.34 11.96 -16.09
CA GLN A 97 -5.12 13.08 -17.02
C GLN A 97 -6.42 13.56 -17.68
N THR A 98 -7.39 12.67 -17.87
CA THR A 98 -8.73 13.01 -18.36
C THR A 98 -9.49 13.93 -17.42
N HIS A 99 -9.30 13.77 -16.10
CA HIS A 99 -10.08 14.48 -15.08
C HIS A 99 -9.33 15.60 -14.37
N ILE A 100 -8.00 15.56 -14.37
CA ILE A 100 -7.15 16.50 -13.63
C ILE A 100 -6.07 17.02 -14.59
N LYS A 101 -6.06 18.34 -14.79
CA LYS A 101 -5.01 19.01 -15.57
C LYS A 101 -3.70 18.95 -14.80
N THR A 102 -2.71 18.29 -15.38
CA THR A 102 -1.38 18.11 -14.79
C THR A 102 -0.33 17.93 -15.87
N LYS A 103 0.88 18.44 -15.62
CA LYS A 103 2.03 18.23 -16.52
C LYS A 103 2.55 16.80 -16.46
N SER A 104 2.35 16.11 -15.32
CA SER A 104 2.91 14.80 -15.08
C SER A 104 2.08 13.96 -14.11
N VAL A 105 2.20 12.63 -14.20
CA VAL A 105 1.54 11.67 -13.31
C VAL A 105 2.51 10.55 -12.95
N VAL A 106 2.55 10.22 -11.66
CA VAL A 106 3.14 8.98 -11.14
C VAL A 106 2.08 8.24 -10.33
N ARG A 107 1.77 7.01 -10.74
CA ARG A 107 0.98 6.08 -9.95
C ARG A 107 1.86 5.45 -8.88
N ALA A 108 1.31 5.31 -7.69
CA ALA A 108 1.92 4.70 -6.54
C ALA A 108 0.93 3.74 -5.89
N MET A 109 1.38 2.56 -5.50
CA MET A 109 0.53 1.60 -4.80
C MET A 109 1.17 1.21 -3.46
N PRO A 110 0.92 1.98 -2.39
CA PRO A 110 1.29 1.59 -1.04
C PRO A 110 0.33 0.51 -0.52
N ASN A 111 0.67 -0.04 0.64
CA ASN A 111 -0.15 -1.03 1.35
C ASN A 111 -0.39 -0.65 2.83
N LEU A 112 -1.11 -1.52 3.55
CA LEU A 112 -1.50 -1.30 4.94
C LEU A 112 -0.31 -1.00 5.89
N ALA A 113 0.87 -1.53 5.58
CA ALA A 113 2.07 -1.33 6.39
C ALA A 113 2.63 0.12 6.34
N ALA A 114 2.08 1.00 5.50
CA ALA A 114 2.34 2.44 5.56
C ALA A 114 2.00 3.04 6.94
N SER A 115 1.00 2.48 7.63
CA SER A 115 0.62 2.90 9.00
C SER A 115 1.73 2.74 10.03
N VAL A 116 2.68 1.84 9.76
CA VAL A 116 3.87 1.57 10.59
C VAL A 116 5.17 1.91 9.84
N GLN A 117 5.08 2.69 8.76
CA GLN A 117 6.22 3.15 7.94
C GLN A 117 7.08 1.99 7.37
N LYS A 118 6.46 0.84 7.09
CA LYS A 118 7.10 -0.34 6.48
C LYS A 118 6.36 -0.81 5.23
N SER A 119 5.76 0.12 4.49
CA SER A 119 5.08 -0.21 3.23
C SER A 119 6.06 -0.70 2.18
N MET A 120 5.59 -1.58 1.30
CA MET A 120 6.20 -1.78 0.00
C MET A 120 5.36 -0.99 -1.02
N THR A 121 5.91 0.10 -1.55
CA THR A 121 5.21 0.97 -2.50
C THR A 121 5.74 0.77 -3.90
N THR A 122 4.92 0.25 -4.80
CA THR A 122 5.28 0.17 -6.22
C THR A 122 4.91 1.45 -6.96
N LEU A 123 5.72 1.84 -7.94
CA LEU A 123 5.63 3.13 -8.62
C LEU A 123 5.77 2.96 -10.14
N THR A 124 5.03 3.74 -10.92
CA THR A 124 5.22 3.85 -12.39
C THR A 124 4.68 5.18 -12.87
N GLY A 125 5.14 5.67 -14.00
CA GLY A 125 4.59 6.86 -14.65
C GLY A 125 5.67 7.63 -15.38
N ASP A 126 5.58 8.94 -15.33
CA ASP A 126 6.57 9.82 -15.94
C ASP A 126 7.94 9.67 -15.25
N GLU A 127 8.95 9.28 -16.03
CA GLU A 127 10.30 9.06 -15.54
C GLU A 127 10.97 10.34 -15.04
N ALA A 128 10.54 11.52 -15.50
CA ALA A 128 11.07 12.80 -15.01
C ALA A 128 10.86 12.99 -13.50
N TYR A 129 9.84 12.31 -12.92
CA TYR A 129 9.52 12.37 -11.50
C TYR A 129 9.86 11.09 -10.74
N LYS A 130 10.56 10.12 -11.36
CA LYS A 130 10.89 8.84 -10.75
C LYS A 130 11.64 8.98 -9.43
N GLU A 131 12.73 9.73 -9.42
CA GLU A 131 13.56 9.90 -8.21
C GLU A 131 12.79 10.62 -7.10
N GLU A 132 12.01 11.65 -7.46
CA GLU A 132 11.19 12.40 -6.51
C GLU A 132 10.08 11.54 -5.90
N ALA A 133 9.38 10.75 -6.74
CA ALA A 133 8.37 9.81 -6.29
C ALA A 133 8.96 8.75 -5.36
N GLN A 134 10.09 8.14 -5.75
CA GLN A 134 10.77 7.15 -4.91
C GLN A 134 11.18 7.76 -3.57
N LYS A 135 11.73 8.97 -3.55
CA LYS A 135 12.10 9.67 -2.31
C LYS A 135 10.88 9.97 -1.43
N LEU A 136 9.78 10.45 -2.03
CA LEU A 136 8.54 10.76 -1.32
C LEU A 136 7.97 9.50 -0.67
N PHE A 137 7.80 8.42 -1.42
CA PHE A 137 7.22 7.18 -0.89
C PHE A 137 8.23 6.37 -0.05
N TYR A 138 9.52 6.66 -0.12
CA TYR A 138 10.50 6.05 0.79
C TYR A 138 10.24 6.42 2.26
N ALA A 139 9.61 7.57 2.50
CA ALA A 139 9.24 8.01 3.85
C ALA A 139 8.25 7.07 4.56
N ILE A 140 7.58 6.18 3.81
CA ILE A 140 6.63 5.20 4.34
C ILE A 140 7.07 3.75 4.20
N GLY A 141 8.29 3.49 3.72
CA GLY A 141 8.85 2.15 3.52
C GLY A 141 9.58 2.00 2.18
N GLN A 142 9.87 0.76 1.77
CA GLN A 142 10.62 0.50 0.54
C GLN A 142 9.80 0.85 -0.70
N THR A 143 10.50 1.23 -1.78
CA THR A 143 9.87 1.55 -3.07
C THR A 143 10.43 0.71 -4.21
N ARG A 144 9.61 0.47 -5.23
CA ARG A 144 10.06 -0.15 -6.48
C ARG A 144 9.41 0.50 -7.68
N TRP A 145 10.22 1.06 -8.57
CA TRP A 145 9.77 1.48 -9.89
C TRP A 145 9.54 0.27 -10.78
N LEU A 146 8.38 0.22 -11.43
CA LEU A 146 7.97 -0.80 -12.38
C LEU A 146 7.93 -0.19 -13.79
N GLY A 147 7.99 -1.04 -14.81
CA GLY A 147 8.03 -0.62 -16.21
C GLY A 147 6.67 -0.30 -16.81
N SER A 148 5.55 -0.62 -16.14
CA SER A 148 4.21 -0.34 -16.67
C SER A 148 3.10 -0.28 -15.62
N GLU A 149 1.97 0.31 -16.00
CA GLU A 149 0.71 0.28 -15.23
C GLU A 149 0.20 -1.15 -14.99
N LYS A 150 0.38 -2.04 -15.96
CA LYS A 150 0.04 -3.47 -15.83
C LYS A 150 0.80 -4.11 -14.67
N GLU A 151 2.10 -3.81 -14.54
CA GLU A 151 2.91 -4.34 -13.45
C GLU A 151 2.51 -3.76 -12.09
N ILE A 152 2.02 -2.51 -12.02
CA ILE A 152 1.41 -1.97 -10.79
C ILE A 152 0.17 -2.77 -10.39
N ASP A 153 -0.69 -3.13 -11.34
CA ASP A 153 -1.91 -3.89 -11.04
C ASP A 153 -1.58 -5.32 -10.60
N ILE A 154 -0.54 -5.94 -11.16
CA ILE A 154 0.02 -7.23 -10.68
C ILE A 154 0.61 -7.06 -9.27
N ALA A 155 1.41 -6.03 -9.06
CA ALA A 155 1.99 -5.75 -7.76
C ALA A 155 0.93 -5.40 -6.70
N THR A 156 -0.20 -4.84 -7.10
CA THR A 156 -1.35 -4.61 -6.21
C THR A 156 -1.88 -5.93 -5.67
N ALA A 157 -2.04 -6.93 -6.53
CA ALA A 157 -2.47 -8.27 -6.12
C ALA A 157 -1.48 -8.91 -5.13
N LEU A 158 -0.19 -8.65 -5.29
CA LEU A 158 0.85 -9.17 -4.39
C LEU A 158 1.01 -8.34 -3.10
N ALA A 159 1.44 -7.08 -3.21
CA ALA A 159 1.83 -6.23 -2.09
C ALA A 159 0.66 -5.45 -1.46
N GLY A 160 -0.36 -5.11 -2.25
CA GLY A 160 -1.56 -4.42 -1.78
C GLY A 160 -2.49 -5.35 -1.01
N SER A 161 -2.80 -6.50 -1.59
CA SER A 161 -3.65 -7.54 -0.96
C SER A 161 -2.88 -8.50 -0.05
N GLY A 162 -1.56 -8.63 -0.22
CA GLY A 162 -0.68 -9.52 0.54
C GLY A 162 -0.84 -9.49 2.06
N PRO A 163 -0.98 -8.32 2.73
CA PRO A 163 -1.20 -8.26 4.17
C PRO A 163 -2.40 -9.09 4.64
N ALA A 164 -3.48 -9.16 3.87
CA ALA A 164 -4.65 -9.97 4.20
C ALA A 164 -4.36 -11.47 4.05
N TYR A 165 -3.56 -11.85 3.05
CA TYR A 165 -3.16 -13.25 2.85
C TYR A 165 -2.25 -13.73 3.98
N LEU A 166 -1.29 -12.89 4.38
CA LEU A 166 -0.41 -13.18 5.51
C LEU A 166 -1.19 -13.26 6.83
N ALA A 167 -2.19 -12.40 7.03
CA ALA A 167 -3.07 -12.47 8.20
C ALA A 167 -3.84 -13.80 8.25
N LEU A 168 -4.37 -14.27 7.13
CA LEU A 168 -5.04 -15.57 7.03
C LEU A 168 -4.09 -16.73 7.40
N VAL A 169 -2.86 -16.72 6.89
CA VAL A 169 -1.86 -17.76 7.21
C VAL A 169 -1.49 -17.71 8.71
N ALA A 170 -1.27 -16.51 9.25
CA ALA A 170 -0.96 -16.30 10.66
C ALA A 170 -2.07 -16.83 11.57
N GLU A 171 -3.33 -16.52 11.25
CA GLU A 171 -4.51 -16.99 11.96
C GLU A 171 -4.64 -18.51 11.89
N ALA A 172 -4.52 -19.11 10.70
CA ALA A 172 -4.61 -20.55 10.51
C ALA A 172 -3.53 -21.33 11.28
N LEU A 173 -2.29 -20.83 11.33
CA LEU A 173 -1.21 -21.45 12.10
C LEU A 173 -1.46 -21.37 13.61
N ALA A 174 -1.92 -20.21 14.11
CA ALA A 174 -2.25 -20.04 15.51
C ALA A 174 -3.44 -20.94 15.93
N ASP A 175 -4.47 -21.05 15.08
CA ASP A 175 -5.60 -21.96 15.29
C ASP A 175 -5.19 -23.43 15.28
N GLY A 176 -4.28 -23.80 14.39
CA GLY A 176 -3.67 -25.13 14.39
C GLY A 176 -3.01 -25.46 15.72
N ALA A 177 -2.20 -24.55 16.27
CA ALA A 177 -1.57 -24.76 17.58
C ALA A 177 -2.57 -24.89 18.73
N VAL A 178 -3.65 -24.11 18.71
CA VAL A 178 -4.73 -24.21 19.72
C VAL A 178 -5.47 -25.54 19.62
N ARG A 179 -5.69 -26.04 18.40
CA ARG A 179 -6.32 -27.36 18.18
C ARG A 179 -5.49 -28.49 18.80
N GLU A 180 -4.16 -28.37 18.78
CA GLU A 180 -3.26 -29.34 19.43
C GLU A 180 -3.11 -29.12 20.95
N GLY A 181 -3.86 -28.19 21.54
CA GLY A 181 -4.00 -28.01 22.99
C GLY A 181 -3.25 -26.81 23.58
N LEU A 182 -2.62 -25.95 22.76
CA LEU A 182 -1.97 -24.74 23.25
C LEU A 182 -3.02 -23.68 23.66
N LYS A 183 -2.73 -22.89 24.71
CA LYS A 183 -3.59 -21.76 25.06
C LYS A 183 -3.58 -20.71 23.95
N ARG A 184 -4.74 -20.10 23.70
CA ARG A 184 -4.91 -19.07 22.66
C ARG A 184 -3.92 -17.91 22.79
N GLU A 185 -3.70 -17.43 24.00
CA GLU A 185 -2.78 -16.31 24.26
C GLU A 185 -1.33 -16.68 23.88
N ASP A 186 -0.86 -17.85 24.29
CA ASP A 186 0.47 -18.36 23.97
C ASP A 186 0.62 -18.58 22.45
N ALA A 187 -0.38 -19.16 21.79
CA ALA A 187 -0.37 -19.36 20.34
C ALA A 187 -0.23 -18.03 19.58
N MET A 188 -0.96 -16.99 20.00
CA MET A 188 -0.87 -15.66 19.40
C MET A 188 0.48 -15.00 19.68
N HIS A 189 1.04 -15.17 20.88
CA HIS A 189 2.35 -14.62 21.23
C HIS A 189 3.47 -15.26 20.39
N ILE A 190 3.49 -16.59 20.30
CA ILE A 190 4.48 -17.35 19.51
C ILE A 190 4.35 -17.01 18.02
N MET A 191 3.12 -16.96 17.49
CA MET A 191 2.88 -16.60 16.09
C MET A 191 3.44 -15.20 15.76
N ARG A 192 3.22 -14.20 16.61
CA ARG A 192 3.76 -12.86 16.38
C ARG A 192 5.29 -12.86 16.31
N GLY A 193 5.95 -13.57 17.24
CA GLY A 193 7.41 -13.72 17.24
C GLY A 193 7.94 -14.44 15.99
N LEU A 194 7.23 -15.47 15.52
CA LEU A 194 7.56 -16.17 14.28
C LEU A 194 7.53 -15.24 13.07
N PHE A 195 6.46 -14.45 12.91
CA PHE A 195 6.34 -13.53 11.77
C PHE A 195 7.33 -12.37 11.82
N ASP A 196 7.66 -11.86 13.01
CA ASP A 196 8.67 -10.81 13.18
C ASP A 196 10.07 -11.28 12.76
N GLY A 197 10.50 -12.45 13.26
CA GLY A 197 11.79 -13.03 12.89
C GLY A 197 11.84 -13.46 11.42
N PHE A 198 10.82 -14.17 10.94
CA PHE A 198 10.78 -14.64 9.55
C PHE A 198 10.72 -13.49 8.53
N GLY A 199 10.01 -12.40 8.87
CA GLY A 199 9.96 -11.19 8.05
C GLY A 199 11.34 -10.56 7.82
N THR A 200 12.27 -10.71 8.77
CA THR A 200 13.67 -10.30 8.62
C THR A 200 14.45 -11.27 7.73
N LEU A 201 14.36 -12.58 7.98
CA LEU A 201 15.09 -13.60 7.22
C LEU A 201 14.77 -13.60 5.73
N ILE A 202 13.49 -13.40 5.37
CA ILE A 202 13.05 -13.46 3.96
C ILE A 202 13.54 -12.28 3.11
N GLN A 203 14.09 -11.22 3.71
CA GLN A 203 14.65 -10.09 2.95
C GLN A 203 15.97 -10.47 2.26
N ASP A 204 16.75 -11.34 2.88
CA ASP A 204 18.13 -11.64 2.47
C ASP A 204 18.30 -13.03 1.85
N GLU A 205 17.28 -13.89 1.94
CA GLU A 205 17.39 -15.28 1.50
C GLU A 205 16.17 -15.79 0.71
N ASN A 206 16.46 -16.62 -0.30
CA ASN A 206 15.44 -17.26 -1.12
C ASN A 206 14.54 -18.18 -0.25
N PRO A 207 13.19 -18.09 -0.36
CA PRO A 207 12.28 -18.93 0.41
C PRO A 207 12.53 -20.44 0.30
N ALA A 208 13.00 -20.94 -0.86
CA ALA A 208 13.32 -22.34 -1.04
C ALA A 208 14.49 -22.78 -0.14
N LEU A 209 15.51 -21.93 0.01
CA LEU A 209 16.68 -22.19 0.86
C LEU A 209 16.32 -22.05 2.34
N LEU A 210 15.52 -21.05 2.72
CA LEU A 210 15.00 -20.93 4.09
C LEU A 210 14.23 -22.19 4.52
N LYS A 211 13.39 -22.72 3.62
CA LYS A 211 12.67 -23.98 3.83
C LYS A 211 13.64 -25.15 4.04
N ASP A 212 14.66 -25.30 3.18
CA ASP A 212 15.63 -26.40 3.30
C ASP A 212 16.44 -26.33 4.60
N LYS A 213 16.80 -25.13 5.07
CA LYS A 213 17.55 -24.92 6.32
C LYS A 213 16.84 -25.42 7.59
N VAL A 214 15.51 -25.45 7.59
CA VAL A 214 14.70 -25.84 8.77
C VAL A 214 14.07 -27.23 8.65
N MET A 215 14.28 -27.92 7.54
CA MET A 215 13.63 -29.19 7.22
C MET A 215 14.62 -30.36 7.33
N SER A 216 14.62 -31.03 8.48
CA SER A 216 15.39 -32.26 8.67
C SER A 216 14.64 -33.49 8.11
N PRO A 217 15.36 -34.51 7.58
CA PRO A 217 14.74 -35.77 7.17
C PRO A 217 13.94 -36.41 8.31
N GLY A 218 12.67 -36.75 8.04
CA GLY A 218 11.75 -37.35 9.04
C GLY A 218 11.33 -36.42 10.19
N GLY A 219 11.69 -35.13 10.15
CA GLY A 219 11.37 -34.17 11.20
C GLY A 219 9.94 -33.64 11.16
N THR A 220 9.54 -32.94 12.22
CA THR A 220 8.21 -32.30 12.35
C THR A 220 7.95 -31.31 11.22
N THR A 221 8.96 -30.54 10.81
CA THR A 221 8.86 -29.61 9.66
C THR A 221 8.51 -30.33 8.36
N ALA A 222 9.13 -31.48 8.09
CA ALA A 222 8.89 -32.22 6.85
C ALA A 222 7.44 -32.75 6.79
N ALA A 223 6.92 -33.27 7.90
CA ALA A 223 5.54 -33.74 8.00
C ALA A 223 4.53 -32.59 7.82
N GLY A 224 4.74 -31.47 8.53
CA GLY A 224 3.85 -30.30 8.42
C GLY A 224 3.89 -29.66 7.03
N TYR A 225 5.08 -29.55 6.42
CA TYR A 225 5.23 -29.02 5.06
C TYR A 225 4.57 -29.91 4.02
N GLY A 226 4.71 -31.24 4.15
CA GLY A 226 4.02 -32.21 3.30
C GLY A 226 2.50 -32.02 3.31
N ALA A 227 1.91 -31.84 4.49
CA ALA A 227 0.48 -31.57 4.63
C ALA A 227 0.06 -30.26 3.93
N LEU A 228 0.87 -29.21 3.97
CA LEU A 228 0.58 -27.96 3.25
C LEU A 228 0.59 -28.17 1.72
N GLU A 229 1.50 -28.97 1.19
CA GLU A 229 1.57 -29.30 -0.23
C GLU A 229 0.39 -30.19 -0.66
N GLU A 230 0.02 -31.20 0.13
CA GLU A 230 -1.17 -32.05 -0.10
C GLU A 230 -2.46 -31.23 -0.16
N ASN A 231 -2.55 -30.17 0.65
CA ASN A 231 -3.69 -29.27 0.68
C ASN A 231 -3.58 -28.13 -0.36
N GLY A 232 -2.59 -28.16 -1.25
CA GLY A 232 -2.50 -27.25 -2.40
C GLY A 232 -2.24 -25.79 -2.02
N VAL A 233 -1.52 -25.51 -0.93
CA VAL A 233 -1.25 -24.14 -0.48
C VAL A 233 -0.61 -23.27 -1.57
N ARG A 234 0.32 -23.82 -2.35
CA ARG A 234 0.93 -23.11 -3.50
C ARG A 234 -0.11 -22.68 -4.53
N TYR A 235 -0.98 -23.62 -4.91
CA TYR A 235 -2.07 -23.34 -5.85
C TYR A 235 -3.01 -22.28 -5.30
N GLY A 236 -3.39 -22.37 -4.02
CA GLY A 236 -4.21 -21.37 -3.35
C GLY A 236 -3.61 -19.97 -3.42
N CYS A 237 -2.31 -19.83 -3.11
CA CYS A 237 -1.60 -18.55 -3.20
C CYS A 237 -1.56 -18.01 -4.64
N MET A 238 -1.21 -18.83 -5.62
CA MET A 238 -1.16 -18.42 -7.04
C MET A 238 -2.55 -17.99 -7.55
N SER A 239 -3.60 -18.75 -7.20
CA SER A 239 -4.97 -18.42 -7.56
C SER A 239 -5.46 -17.14 -6.89
N ALA A 240 -5.04 -16.85 -5.66
CA ALA A 240 -5.35 -15.59 -4.99
C ALA A 240 -4.77 -14.38 -5.75
N ILE A 241 -3.50 -14.47 -6.19
CA ILE A 241 -2.85 -13.43 -7.00
C ILE A 241 -3.59 -13.24 -8.32
N GLU A 242 -3.90 -14.33 -9.02
CA GLU A 242 -4.63 -14.28 -10.29
C GLU A 242 -5.99 -13.58 -10.13
N LYS A 243 -6.81 -14.02 -9.17
CA LYS A 243 -8.16 -13.45 -8.94
C LYS A 243 -8.09 -11.99 -8.53
N ALA A 244 -7.14 -11.61 -7.68
CA ALA A 244 -6.95 -10.22 -7.27
C ALA A 244 -6.50 -9.34 -8.45
N TYR A 245 -5.60 -9.83 -9.30
CA TYR A 245 -5.19 -9.13 -10.52
C TYR A 245 -6.36 -8.97 -11.49
N GLN A 246 -7.15 -10.01 -11.73
CA GLN A 246 -8.37 -9.90 -12.56
C GLN A 246 -9.35 -8.86 -12.00
N LYS A 247 -9.49 -8.81 -10.67
CA LYS A 247 -10.33 -7.78 -10.04
C LYS A 247 -9.75 -6.37 -10.22
N ALA A 248 -8.43 -6.20 -10.12
CA ALA A 248 -7.78 -4.92 -10.37
C ALA A 248 -8.05 -4.41 -11.79
N LEU A 249 -7.96 -5.28 -12.80
CA LEU A 249 -8.30 -4.95 -14.19
C LEU A 249 -9.78 -4.54 -14.38
N GLN A 250 -10.70 -5.14 -13.62
CA GLN A 250 -12.11 -4.75 -13.67
C GLN A 250 -12.37 -3.37 -13.04
N LEU A 251 -11.56 -2.99 -12.05
CA LEU A 251 -11.66 -1.68 -11.39
C LEU A 251 -10.99 -0.56 -12.21
N ALA A 252 -10.02 -0.90 -13.06
CA ALA A 252 -9.29 0.00 -13.94
C ALA A 252 -10.08 0.48 -15.18
N LYS A 253 -11.41 0.34 -15.16
CA LYS A 253 -12.35 0.78 -16.20
C LYS A 253 -13.19 1.94 -15.71
#